data_AF-A0A1I7GDL2-F1
#
_entry.id   AF-A0A1I7GDL2-F1
#
_cell.length_a   1.000
_cell.length_b   1.000
_cell.length_c   1.000
_cell.angle_alpha   90.00
_cell.angle_beta   90.00
_cell.angle_gamma   90.00
#
_symmetry.space_group_name_H-M   'P 1'
#
loop_
_entity.id
_entity.type
_entity.pdbx_description
1 polymer ?
#
loop_
_entity_poly.entity_id
_entity_poly.type
_entity_poly.pdbx_seq_one_letter_code
_entity_poly.pdbx_strand_id
1 'polypeptide(L)'
;MHIYLIACDMRDMSYDYEPLFRTLREMAGQEAQPTAWLVECAAPLAALSEHLLGLMAPADGLLIVEITPGTRWAATRLQDQAGPWLLARRP
;
A
#
# COMPACT_ATOMS: atom_id res chain seq x y z
N MET A 1 5.17 -12.82 7.32
CA MET A 1 4.34 -11.71 6.83
C MET A 1 5.12 -10.94 5.79
N HIS A 2 4.48 -10.64 4.68
CA HIS A 2 5.06 -9.87 3.58
C HIS A 2 4.71 -8.40 3.77
N ILE A 3 5.60 -7.51 3.33
CA ILE A 3 5.33 -6.08 3.29
C ILE A 3 5.22 -5.69 1.83
N TYR A 4 4.18 -4.95 1.51
CA TYR A 4 3.92 -4.48 0.16
C TYR A 4 3.88 -2.96 0.13
N LEU A 5 4.47 -2.37 -0.90
CA LEU A 5 4.15 -1.03 -1.34
C LEU A 5 2.97 -1.13 -2.32
N ILE A 6 1.88 -0.45 -2.01
CA ILE A 6 0.68 -0.38 -2.83
C ILE A 6 0.58 1.06 -3.32
N ALA A 7 0.62 1.27 -4.63
CA ALA A 7 0.38 2.56 -5.24
C ALA A 7 -0.89 2.51 -6.10
N CYS A 8 -1.82 3.42 -5.82
CA CYS A 8 -3.11 3.53 -6.50
C CYS A 8 -3.12 4.78 -7.40
N ASP A 9 -3.32 4.59 -8.69
CA ASP A 9 -3.54 5.68 -9.65
C ASP A 9 -5.05 5.90 -9.80
N MET A 10 -5.60 6.76 -8.94
CA MET A 10 -7.02 7.12 -8.91
C MET A 10 -7.32 8.21 -9.93
N ARG A 11 -8.12 7.88 -10.95
CA ARG A 11 -8.42 8.79 -12.07
C ARG A 11 -9.82 9.34 -12.03
N ASP A 12 -10.76 8.60 -11.45
CA ASP A 12 -12.16 9.01 -11.37
C ASP A 12 -12.43 9.80 -10.08
N MET A 13 -12.37 11.13 -10.15
CA MET A 13 -12.62 12.01 -9.00
C MET A 13 -14.06 11.94 -8.45
N SER A 14 -14.98 11.28 -9.16
CA SER A 14 -16.37 11.09 -8.71
C SER A 14 -16.59 9.76 -8.00
N TYR A 15 -15.62 8.85 -8.03
CA TYR A 15 -15.71 7.54 -7.40
C TYR A 15 -15.49 7.63 -5.89
N ASP A 16 -16.23 6.82 -5.12
CA ASP A 16 -16.08 6.75 -3.67
C ASP A 16 -14.93 5.80 -3.29
N TYR A 17 -13.77 6.38 -2.96
CA TYR A 17 -12.57 5.66 -2.53
C TYR A 17 -12.50 5.43 -1.01
N GLU A 18 -13.46 5.89 -0.22
CA GLU A 18 -13.45 5.66 1.22
C GLU A 18 -13.37 4.17 1.61
N PRO A 19 -14.03 3.21 0.92
CA PRO A 19 -13.86 1.78 1.18
C PRO A 19 -12.41 1.29 0.99
N LEU A 20 -11.72 1.78 -0.03
CA LEU A 20 -10.32 1.46 -0.30
C LEU A 20 -9.43 1.97 0.83
N PHE A 21 -9.55 3.25 1.19
CA PHE A 21 -8.74 3.84 2.26
C PHE A 21 -8.99 3.20 3.61
N ARG A 22 -10.25 2.86 3.92
CA ARG A 22 -10.60 2.13 5.14
C ARG A 22 -9.92 0.77 5.19
N THR A 23 -10.00 0.00 4.11
CA THR A 23 -9.33 -1.30 3.99
C THR A 23 -7.82 -1.17 4.22
N LEU A 24 -7.17 -0.20 3.58
CA LEU A 24 -5.73 0.03 3.74
C LEU A 24 -5.33 0.39 5.17
N ARG A 25 -6.14 1.20 5.88
CA ARG A 25 -5.92 1.54 7.29
C ARG A 25 -6.11 0.32 8.21
N GLU A 26 -7.14 -0.50 7.96
CA GLU A 26 -7.44 -1.70 8.74
C GLU A 26 -6.36 -2.77 8.60
N MET A 27 -5.69 -2.85 7.45
CA MET A 27 -4.52 -3.71 7.23
C MET A 27 -3.24 -3.22 7.94
N ALA A 28 -3.36 -2.31 8.91
CA ALA A 28 -2.26 -1.61 9.56
C ALA A 28 -1.33 -0.88 8.57
N GLY A 29 -1.89 -0.45 7.44
CA GLY A 29 -1.16 0.26 6.41
C GLY A 29 -0.63 1.59 6.93
N GLN A 30 0.63 1.89 6.61
CA GLN A 30 1.17 3.24 6.77
C GLN A 30 1.11 3.95 5.44
N GLU A 31 0.46 5.11 5.43
CA GLU A 31 0.52 6.01 4.29
C GLU A 31 1.97 6.48 4.10
N ALA A 32 2.57 6.11 2.98
CA ALA A 32 3.93 6.54 2.61
C ALA A 32 3.90 7.82 1.77
N GLN A 33 2.86 7.97 0.95
CA GLN A 33 2.52 9.15 0.14
C GLN A 33 0.98 9.19 -0.03
N PRO A 34 0.37 10.31 -0.50
CA PRO A 34 -1.09 10.44 -0.63
C PRO A 34 -1.79 9.31 -1.39
N THR A 35 -1.08 8.64 -2.30
CA THR A 35 -1.60 7.53 -3.11
C THR A 35 -0.78 6.24 -2.96
N ALA A 36 0.15 6.20 -1.99
CA ALA A 36 1.04 5.06 -1.77
C ALA A 36 1.06 4.60 -0.32
N TRP A 37 0.88 3.30 -0.10
CA TRP A 37 0.70 2.69 1.21
C TRP A 37 1.68 1.53 1.41
N LEU A 38 2.25 1.45 2.61
CA LEU A 38 3.01 0.30 3.08
C LEU A 38 2.10 -0.59 3.90
N VAL A 39 1.88 -1.82 3.46
CA VAL A 39 0.97 -2.76 4.13
C VAL A 39 1.68 -4.05 4.48
N GLU A 40 1.54 -4.48 5.73
CA GLU A 40 1.99 -5.80 6.17
C GLU A 40 0.82 -6.78 6.10
N CYS A 41 0.95 -7.82 5.28
CA CYS A 41 -0.12 -8.78 5.03
C CYS A 41 0.38 -10.22 4.97
N ALA A 42 -0.47 -11.15 5.39
CA ALA A 42 -0.24 -12.60 5.24
C ALA A 42 -0.93 -13.20 4.01
N ALA A 43 -1.81 -12.45 3.34
CA ALA A 43 -2.53 -12.91 2.17
C ALA A 43 -1.60 -13.07 0.94
N PRO A 44 -1.90 -14.02 0.05
CA PRO A 44 -1.25 -14.11 -1.25
C PRO A 44 -1.43 -12.81 -2.05
N LEU A 45 -0.39 -12.40 -2.78
CA LEU A 45 -0.41 -11.17 -3.59
C LEU A 45 -1.59 -11.11 -4.58
N ALA A 46 -1.95 -12.25 -5.19
CA ALA A 46 -3.09 -12.32 -6.10
C ALA A 46 -4.42 -11.95 -5.42
N ALA A 47 -4.68 -12.52 -4.24
CA ALA A 47 -5.90 -12.25 -3.47
C ALA A 47 -5.94 -10.79 -2.99
N LEU A 48 -4.79 -10.24 -2.57
CA LEU A 48 -4.69 -8.82 -2.21
C LEU A 48 -4.98 -7.92 -3.42
N SER A 49 -4.41 -8.23 -4.58
CA SER A 49 -4.62 -7.46 -5.81
C SER A 49 -6.08 -7.48 -6.26
N GLU A 50 -6.70 -8.66 -6.29
CA GLU A 50 -8.12 -8.81 -6.67
C GLU A 50 -9.02 -8.03 -5.71
N HIS A 51 -8.76 -8.12 -4.41
CA HIS A 51 -9.53 -7.40 -3.40
C HIS A 51 -9.45 -5.88 -3.58
N LEU A 52 -8.24 -5.34 -3.73
CA LEU A 52 -8.04 -3.89 -3.89
C LEU A 52 -8.62 -3.37 -5.21
N LEU A 53 -8.45 -4.11 -6.31
CA LEU A 53 -9.07 -3.76 -7.59
C LEU A 53 -10.60 -3.71 -7.50
N GLY A 54 -11.21 -4.61 -6.71
CA GLY A 54 -12.65 -4.58 -6.45
C GLY A 54 -13.15 -3.35 -5.68
N LEU A 55 -12.24 -2.57 -5.09
CA LEU A 55 -12.54 -1.33 -4.37
C LEU A 55 -12.19 -0.07 -5.17
N MET A 56 -11.70 -0.22 -6.41
CA MET A 56 -11.24 0.88 -7.27
C MET A 56 -12.18 1.09 -8.46
N ALA A 57 -12.12 2.27 -9.09
CA ALA A 57 -12.87 2.53 -10.31
C ALA A 57 -12.29 1.71 -11.47
N PRO A 58 -13.11 1.29 -12.48
CA PRO A 58 -12.64 0.45 -13.58
C PRO A 58 -11.48 1.01 -14.42
N ALA A 59 -11.29 2.33 -14.41
CA ALA A 59 -10.25 3.02 -15.18
C ALA A 59 -8.94 3.26 -14.40
N ASP A 60 -8.92 2.92 -13.11
CA ASP A 60 -7.80 3.18 -12.21
C ASP A 60 -6.65 2.19 -12.43
N GLY A 61 -5.46 2.59 -11.96
CA GLY A 61 -4.27 1.74 -11.98
C GLY A 61 -3.88 1.26 -10.58
N LEU A 62 -3.40 0.02 -10.47
CA LEU A 62 -2.87 -0.53 -9.22
C LEU A 62 -1.46 -1.10 -9.46
N LEU A 63 -0.51 -0.66 -8.63
CA LEU A 63 0.84 -1.22 -8.57
C LEU A 63 1.09 -1.78 -7.18
N ILE A 64 1.47 -3.05 -7.09
CA ILE A 64 1.86 -3.68 -5.82
C ILE A 64 3.27 -4.25 -5.96
N VAL A 65 4.16 -3.87 -5.05
CA VAL A 65 5.55 -4.32 -5.02
C VAL A 65 5.86 -4.90 -3.64
N GLU A 66 6.37 -6.12 -3.60
CA GLU A 66 6.86 -6.71 -2.35
C GLU A 66 8.18 -6.06 -1.90
N ILE A 67 8.20 -5.59 -0.66
CA ILE A 67 9.41 -5.07 0.00
C ILE A 67 10.14 -6.22 0.68
N THR A 68 11.23 -6.63 0.05
CA THR A 68 12.13 -7.66 0.58
C THR A 68 13.09 -7.06 1.63
N PRO A 69 13.72 -7.88 2.48
CA PRO A 69 14.73 -7.41 3.46
C PRO A 69 15.90 -6.62 2.84
N GLY A 70 16.26 -6.88 1.58
CA GLY A 70 17.32 -6.14 0.87
C GLY A 70 16.94 -4.71 0.46
N THR A 71 15.72 -4.28 0.76
CA THR A 71 15.12 -3.04 0.24
C THR A 71 15.21 -1.88 1.25
N ARG A 72 16.12 -1.94 2.23
CA ARG A 72 16.33 -0.88 3.22
C ARG A 72 16.48 0.51 2.59
N TRP A 73 17.13 0.58 1.42
CA TRP A 73 17.34 1.81 0.67
C TRP A 73 16.03 2.50 0.23
N ALA A 74 14.91 1.77 0.12
CA ALA A 74 13.61 2.36 -0.22
C ALA A 74 13.00 3.18 0.92
N ALA A 75 13.48 3.02 2.15
CA ALA A 75 13.06 3.83 3.30
C ALA A 75 13.74 5.21 3.36
N THR A 76 14.21 5.74 2.23
CA THR A 76 14.98 7.00 2.19
C THR A 76 14.04 8.19 2.11
N ARG A 77 14.09 9.09 3.10
CA ARG A 77 13.29 10.32 3.18
C ARG A 77 11.77 10.07 3.12
N LEU A 78 11.31 8.90 3.53
CA LEU A 78 9.89 8.70 3.83
C LEU A 78 9.49 9.67 4.94
N GLN A 79 8.44 10.43 4.72
CA GLN A 79 7.93 11.38 5.69
C GLN A 79 7.15 10.64 6.79
N ASP A 80 6.92 11.34 7.91
CA ASP A 80 6.07 10.90 9.00
C ASP A 80 6.42 9.49 9.56
N GLN A 81 5.39 8.69 9.86
CA GLN A 81 5.54 7.40 10.54
C GLN A 81 5.95 6.25 9.61
N ALA A 82 5.84 6.41 8.29
CA ALA A 82 6.13 5.35 7.32
C ALA A 82 7.59 4.89 7.33
N GLY A 83 8.54 5.83 7.39
CA GLY A 83 9.97 5.52 7.46
C GLY A 83 10.36 4.72 8.70
N PRO A 84 10.10 5.24 9.91
CA PRO A 84 10.32 4.52 11.16
C PRO A 84 9.61 3.15 11.21
N TRP A 85 8.36 3.08 10.73
CA TRP A 85 7.59 1.83 10.69
C TRP A 85 8.24 0.76 9.81
N LEU A 86 8.75 1.16 8.63
CA LEU A 86 9.38 0.25 7.69
C LEU A 86 10.72 -0.25 8.24
N LEU A 87 11.55 0.64 8.77
CA LEU A 87 12.85 0.29 9.36
C LEU A 87 12.71 -0.64 10.57
N ALA A 88 11.64 -0.50 11.36
CA ALA A 88 11.37 -1.40 12.48
C ALA A 88 11.05 -2.83 12.03
N ARG A 89 10.52 -3.02 10.81
CA ARG A 89 10.12 -4.33 10.27
C ARG A 89 11.11 -4.90 9.26
N ARG A 90 11.90 -4.06 8.61
CA ARG A 90 12.91 -4.37 7.59
C ARG A 90 14.18 -3.55 7.89
N PRO A 91 14.94 -3.95 8.93
CA PRO A 91 16.15 -3.24 9.35
C PRO A 91 17.30 -3.34 8.34
#